data_AF-S7RSN7-F1
#
_entry.id   AF-S7RSN7-F1
#
_cell.length_a   1.000
_cell.length_b   1.000
_cell.length_c   1.000
_cell.angle_alpha   90.00
_cell.angle_beta   90.00
_cell.angle_gamma   90.00
#
_symmetry.space_group_name_H-M   'P 1'
#
loop_
_entity.id
_entity.type
_entity.pdbx_description
1 polymer ?
#
loop_
_entity_poly.entity_id
_entity_poly.type
_entity_poly.pdbx_seq_one_letter_code
_entity_poly.pdbx_strand_id
1 'polypeptide(L)'
;MTGGTLQSLLEQSLGALFVGILVAAILLGITNLQTYVYFKSYPNDWLHYKLAVVFLWCLDTLHFVLAAHAVYWYLVMHFDEISLHLPIVWSFKLQLVLNLLTILMVQSLYAFRLWKVSSSQKRRTAAYLVIALVVCNYGMTTATCYFIYQVHAITDVQHYCWMIYSIYGTGILVDFAIVAAFCWTIAQHRNGHPNSDSIINRLIVYVVASGVLTRHVVRCPLHLG
;
A
#
# COMPACT_ATOMS: atom_id res chain seq x y z
N MET A 1 18.09 31.00 -13.23
CA MET A 1 18.35 29.56 -13.38
C MET A 1 17.22 29.00 -14.21
N THR A 2 17.58 28.41 -15.34
CA THR A 2 16.99 28.64 -16.66
C THR A 2 15.83 27.68 -16.96
N GLY A 3 14.77 28.14 -17.64
CA GLY A 3 13.58 27.33 -17.95
C GLY A 3 13.86 25.95 -18.56
N GLY A 4 15.00 25.77 -19.24
CA GLY A 4 15.45 24.48 -19.77
C GLY A 4 15.73 23.38 -18.72
N THR A 5 16.18 23.72 -17.49
CA THR A 5 16.36 22.71 -16.43
C THR A 5 15.04 22.29 -15.80
N LEU A 6 14.06 23.19 -15.74
CA LEU A 6 12.74 22.85 -15.21
C LEU A 6 11.99 21.93 -16.19
N GLN A 7 12.07 22.23 -17.48
CA GLN A 7 11.45 21.44 -18.54
C GLN A 7 12.01 20.01 -18.59
N SER A 8 13.32 19.83 -18.47
CA SER A 8 13.93 18.50 -18.46
C SER A 8 13.55 17.67 -17.23
N LEU A 9 13.44 18.28 -16.04
CA LEU A 9 12.96 17.62 -14.84
C LEU A 9 11.49 17.18 -14.96
N LEU A 10 10.69 17.98 -15.64
CA LEU A 10 9.27 17.69 -15.89
C LEU A 10 9.11 16.52 -16.86
N GLU A 11 9.83 16.52 -17.98
CA GLU A 11 9.86 15.41 -18.93
C GLU A 11 10.30 14.10 -18.27
N GLN A 12 11.34 14.14 -17.42
CA GLN A 12 11.77 12.97 -16.65
C GLN A 12 10.68 12.47 -15.70
N SER A 13 10.00 13.38 -15.00
CA SER A 13 8.95 13.02 -14.05
C SER A 13 7.73 12.42 -14.74
N LEU A 14 7.33 12.94 -15.90
CA LEU A 14 6.24 12.41 -16.72
C LEU A 14 6.61 11.05 -17.33
N GLY A 15 7.84 10.89 -17.79
CA GLY A 15 8.37 9.60 -18.24
C GLY A 15 8.35 8.55 -17.13
N ALA A 16 8.76 8.92 -15.91
CA ALA A 16 8.68 8.05 -14.75
C ALA A 16 7.24 7.69 -14.38
N LEU A 17 6.30 8.63 -14.44
CA LEU A 17 4.86 8.37 -14.22
C LEU A 17 4.29 7.40 -15.25
N PHE A 18 4.68 7.54 -16.53
CA PHE A 18 4.26 6.63 -17.59
C PHE A 18 4.77 5.20 -17.37
N VAL A 19 6.06 5.04 -17.05
CA VAL A 19 6.61 3.72 -16.70
C VAL A 19 5.92 3.17 -15.45
N GLY A 20 5.66 4.03 -14.46
CA GLY A 20 4.95 3.68 -13.24
C GLY A 20 3.56 3.09 -13.50
N ILE A 21 2.76 3.69 -14.38
CA ILE A 21 1.42 3.16 -14.70
C ILE A 21 1.48 1.84 -15.47
N LEU A 22 2.49 1.63 -16.33
CA LEU A 22 2.69 0.35 -17.02
C LEU A 22 3.02 -0.76 -16.02
N VAL A 23 3.93 -0.49 -15.07
CA VAL A 23 4.26 -1.43 -13.99
C VAL A 23 3.02 -1.70 -13.13
N ALA A 24 2.25 -0.67 -12.78
CA ALA A 24 1.02 -0.82 -12.02
C ALA A 24 -0.01 -1.69 -12.76
N ALA A 25 -0.13 -1.57 -14.09
CA ALA A 25 -1.02 -2.39 -14.90
C ALA A 25 -0.62 -3.89 -14.86
N ILE A 26 0.68 -4.18 -14.92
CA ILE A 26 1.20 -5.55 -14.79
C ILE A 26 0.88 -6.11 -13.41
N LEU A 27 1.11 -5.32 -12.35
CA LEU A 27 0.80 -5.72 -10.98
C LEU A 27 -0.70 -5.98 -10.78
N LEU A 28 -1.57 -5.13 -11.34
CA LEU A 28 -3.01 -5.35 -11.33
C LEU A 28 -3.40 -6.66 -12.04
N GLY A 29 -2.73 -7.00 -13.15
CA GLY A 29 -2.90 -8.30 -13.81
C GLY A 29 -2.57 -9.48 -12.89
N ILE A 30 -1.49 -9.36 -12.10
CA ILE A 30 -1.09 -10.37 -11.12
C ILE A 30 -2.12 -10.44 -9.98
N THR A 31 -2.60 -9.31 -9.45
CA THR A 31 -3.66 -9.26 -8.42
C THR A 31 -4.96 -9.91 -8.90
N ASN A 32 -5.35 -9.69 -10.16
CA ASN A 32 -6.50 -10.35 -10.78
C ASN A 32 -6.35 -11.88 -10.78
N LEU A 33 -5.19 -12.38 -11.19
CA LEU A 33 -4.92 -13.82 -11.20
C LEU A 33 -4.95 -14.40 -9.77
N GLN A 34 -4.34 -13.71 -8.80
CA GLN A 34 -4.37 -14.12 -7.39
C GLN A 34 -5.79 -14.20 -6.84
N THR A 35 -6.62 -13.21 -7.16
CA THR A 35 -8.02 -13.14 -6.74
C THR A 35 -8.80 -14.32 -7.32
N TYR A 36 -8.63 -14.60 -8.62
CA TYR A 36 -9.26 -15.75 -9.28
C TYR A 36 -8.83 -17.09 -8.66
N VAL A 37 -7.52 -17.30 -8.46
CA VAL A 37 -7.00 -18.52 -7.83
C VAL A 37 -7.54 -18.70 -6.42
N TYR A 38 -7.67 -17.62 -5.63
CA TYR A 38 -8.25 -17.67 -4.28
C TYR A 38 -9.69 -18.19 -4.30
N PHE A 39 -10.56 -17.61 -5.14
CA PHE A 39 -11.95 -18.05 -5.22
C PHE A 39 -12.10 -19.49 -5.70
N LYS A 40 -11.21 -19.96 -6.59
CA LYS A 40 -11.20 -21.34 -7.06
C LYS A 40 -10.69 -22.32 -5.99
N SER A 41 -9.68 -21.94 -5.22
CA SER A 41 -8.99 -22.84 -4.28
C SER A 41 -9.71 -22.94 -2.93
N TYR A 42 -10.49 -21.91 -2.56
CA TYR A 42 -11.16 -21.82 -1.27
C TYR A 42 -12.68 -21.59 -1.40
N PRO A 43 -13.42 -22.52 -2.03
CA PRO A 43 -14.86 -22.35 -2.24
C PRO A 43 -15.68 -22.32 -0.94
N ASN A 44 -15.21 -22.98 0.13
CA ASN A 44 -15.91 -23.07 1.42
C ASN A 44 -15.40 -22.07 2.48
N ASP A 45 -14.61 -21.08 2.10
CA ASP A 45 -14.11 -20.08 3.07
C ASP A 45 -15.24 -19.16 3.56
N TRP A 46 -15.08 -18.62 4.76
CA TRP A 46 -16.13 -17.81 5.39
C TRP A 46 -16.39 -16.54 4.58
N LEU A 47 -17.66 -16.13 4.49
CA LEU A 47 -18.10 -15.01 3.65
C LEU A 47 -17.33 -13.72 3.92
N HIS A 48 -16.97 -13.44 5.17
CA HIS A 48 -16.23 -12.23 5.53
C HIS A 48 -14.82 -12.17 4.92
N TYR A 49 -14.14 -13.30 4.74
CA TYR A 49 -12.83 -13.33 4.06
C TYR A 49 -12.99 -13.08 2.56
N LYS A 50 -14.01 -13.67 1.94
CA LYS A 50 -14.33 -13.42 0.53
C LYS A 50 -14.67 -11.96 0.27
N LEU A 51 -15.50 -11.36 1.13
CA LEU A 51 -15.85 -9.94 1.05
C LEU A 51 -14.61 -9.05 1.21
N ALA A 52 -13.70 -9.37 2.13
CA ALA A 52 -12.45 -8.64 2.30
C ALA A 52 -11.56 -8.70 1.04
N VAL A 53 -11.47 -9.87 0.39
CA VAL A 53 -10.70 -10.04 -0.85
C VAL A 53 -11.30 -9.23 -2.00
N VAL A 54 -12.63 -9.28 -2.20
CA VAL A 54 -13.30 -8.44 -3.23
C VAL A 54 -13.09 -6.96 -2.94
N PHE A 55 -13.24 -6.54 -1.68
CA PHE A 55 -13.07 -5.15 -1.28
C PHE A 55 -11.65 -4.64 -1.58
N LEU A 56 -10.62 -5.41 -1.23
CA LEU A 56 -9.22 -5.07 -1.52
C LEU A 56 -8.97 -5.00 -3.03
N TRP A 57 -9.52 -5.94 -3.80
CA TRP A 57 -9.41 -5.94 -5.26
C TRP A 57 -10.09 -4.71 -5.91
N CYS A 58 -11.29 -4.35 -5.44
CA CYS A 58 -11.98 -3.14 -5.91
C CYS A 58 -11.17 -1.87 -5.60
N LEU A 59 -10.59 -1.81 -4.42
CA LEU A 59 -9.78 -0.67 -3.98
C LEU A 59 -8.47 -0.54 -4.78
N ASP A 60 -7.79 -1.66 -5.06
CA ASP A 60 -6.59 -1.71 -5.92
C ASP A 60 -6.94 -1.27 -7.36
N THR A 61 -8.04 -1.79 -7.91
CA THR A 61 -8.53 -1.42 -9.25
C THR A 61 -8.88 0.06 -9.32
N LEU A 62 -9.59 0.60 -8.31
CA LEU A 62 -9.95 2.01 -8.25
C LEU A 62 -8.71 2.91 -8.19
N HIS A 63 -7.72 2.52 -7.37
CA HIS A 63 -6.46 3.25 -7.27
C HIS A 63 -5.71 3.26 -8.60
N PHE A 64 -5.65 2.13 -9.32
CA PHE A 64 -5.06 2.05 -10.66
C PHE A 64 -5.81 2.94 -11.68
N VAL A 65 -7.14 2.89 -11.72
CA VAL A 65 -7.95 3.69 -12.66
C VAL A 65 -7.73 5.18 -12.45
N LEU A 66 -7.67 5.64 -11.19
CA LEU A 66 -7.40 7.05 -10.87
C LEU A 66 -5.99 7.46 -11.28
N ALA A 67 -4.99 6.59 -11.06
CA ALA A 67 -3.63 6.83 -11.52
C ALA A 67 -3.56 6.90 -13.05
N ALA A 68 -4.23 5.99 -13.76
CA ALA A 68 -4.28 5.99 -15.22
C ALA A 68 -4.95 7.27 -15.76
N HIS A 69 -6.05 7.70 -15.15
CA HIS A 69 -6.71 8.96 -15.50
C HIS A 69 -5.80 10.17 -15.25
N ALA A 70 -5.10 10.22 -14.11
CA ALA A 70 -4.16 11.30 -13.83
C ALA A 70 -3.02 11.35 -14.87
N VAL A 71 -2.41 10.20 -15.19
CA VAL A 71 -1.35 10.11 -16.22
C VAL A 71 -1.88 10.53 -17.59
N TYR A 72 -3.07 10.06 -17.99
CA TYR A 72 -3.68 10.45 -19.26
C TYR A 72 -3.97 11.95 -19.34
N TRP A 73 -4.46 12.55 -18.24
CA TRP A 73 -4.76 13.98 -18.16
C TRP A 73 -3.49 14.82 -18.37
N TYR A 74 -2.38 14.45 -17.71
CA TYR A 74 -1.10 15.15 -17.88
C TYR A 74 -0.45 14.87 -19.24
N LEU A 75 -0.34 13.61 -19.67
CA LEU A 75 0.44 13.26 -20.88
C LEU A 75 -0.28 13.54 -22.20
N VAL A 76 -1.61 13.48 -22.24
CA VAL A 76 -2.37 13.55 -23.49
C VAL A 76 -3.16 14.85 -23.58
N MET A 77 -3.94 15.17 -22.53
CA MET A 77 -4.90 16.28 -22.60
C MET A 77 -4.25 17.65 -22.44
N HIS A 78 -3.19 17.78 -21.65
CA HIS A 78 -2.58 19.06 -21.30
C HIS A 78 -1.06 19.08 -21.53
N PHE A 79 -0.55 18.29 -22.49
CA PHE A 79 0.89 18.11 -22.72
C PHE A 79 1.63 19.43 -23.02
N ASP A 80 0.97 20.37 -23.69
CA ASP A 80 1.47 21.68 -24.07
C ASP A 80 1.42 22.72 -22.94
N GLU A 81 0.42 22.63 -22.05
CA GLU A 81 0.22 23.57 -20.94
C GLU A 81 1.09 23.25 -19.70
N ILE A 82 1.67 22.05 -19.65
CA ILE A 82 2.56 21.58 -18.56
C ILE A 82 3.68 22.60 -18.25
N SER A 83 4.19 23.29 -19.27
CA SER A 83 5.34 24.20 -19.11
C SER A 83 5.01 25.51 -18.39
N LEU A 84 3.73 25.93 -18.38
CA LEU A 84 3.30 27.23 -17.85
C LEU A 84 2.48 27.12 -16.55
N HIS A 85 1.62 26.11 -16.42
CA HIS A 85 0.77 25.94 -15.25
C HIS A 85 0.38 24.46 -15.11
N LEU A 86 0.90 23.75 -14.10
CA LEU A 86 0.41 22.41 -13.75
C LEU A 86 -0.61 22.50 -12.61
N PRO A 87 -1.93 22.54 -12.91
CA PRO A 87 -2.94 22.38 -11.90
C PRO A 87 -2.94 20.93 -11.38
N ILE A 88 -3.20 20.77 -10.09
CA ILE A 88 -3.31 19.43 -9.48
C ILE A 88 -4.63 18.79 -9.93
N VAL A 89 -4.55 17.74 -10.74
CA VAL A 89 -5.74 16.98 -11.15
C VAL A 89 -6.48 16.38 -9.94
N TRP A 90 -7.81 16.49 -9.94
CA TRP A 90 -8.65 16.00 -8.85
C TRP A 90 -8.46 14.49 -8.58
N SER A 91 -8.20 13.70 -9.61
CA SER A 91 -7.93 12.26 -9.50
C SER A 91 -6.69 11.96 -8.67
N PHE A 92 -5.68 12.84 -8.71
CA PHE A 92 -4.47 12.71 -7.89
C PHE A 92 -4.77 12.97 -6.42
N LYS A 93 -5.59 13.99 -6.11
CA LYS A 93 -6.05 14.25 -4.73
C LYS A 93 -6.85 13.06 -4.19
N LEU A 94 -7.74 12.49 -5.01
CA LEU A 94 -8.54 11.32 -4.62
C LEU A 94 -7.68 10.07 -4.45
N GLN A 95 -6.71 9.85 -5.34
CA GLN A 95 -5.75 8.75 -5.24
C GLN A 95 -4.95 8.83 -3.94
N LEU A 96 -4.50 10.03 -3.55
CA LEU A 96 -3.82 10.23 -2.27
C LEU A 96 -4.71 9.81 -1.09
N VAL A 97 -5.97 10.25 -1.06
CA VAL A 97 -6.91 9.85 0.00
C VAL A 97 -7.10 8.34 0.05
N LEU A 98 -7.30 7.70 -1.10
CA LEU A 98 -7.44 6.24 -1.15
C LEU A 98 -6.20 5.54 -0.63
N ASN A 99 -5.00 5.95 -1.05
CA ASN A 99 -3.75 5.39 -0.55
C ASN A 99 -3.65 5.50 0.98
N LEU A 100 -4.02 6.65 1.54
CA LEU A 100 -4.02 6.85 2.99
C LEU A 100 -5.03 5.95 3.70
N LEU A 101 -6.24 5.80 3.16
CA LEU A 101 -7.24 4.86 3.69
C LEU A 101 -6.73 3.41 3.64
N THR A 102 -6.07 3.02 2.55
CA THR A 102 -5.45 1.68 2.42
C THR A 102 -4.45 1.44 3.53
N ILE A 103 -3.51 2.36 3.73
CA ILE A 103 -2.46 2.25 4.75
C ILE A 103 -3.09 2.08 6.13
N LEU A 104 -4.09 2.90 6.45
CA LEU A 104 -4.79 2.85 7.75
C LEU A 104 -5.54 1.53 7.97
N MET A 105 -6.26 1.05 6.95
CA MET A 105 -6.95 -0.24 7.02
C MET A 105 -5.97 -1.39 7.21
N VAL A 106 -4.86 -1.38 6.47
CA VAL A 106 -3.85 -2.44 6.56
C VAL A 106 -3.16 -2.43 7.92
N GLN A 107 -2.69 -1.27 8.39
CA GLN A 107 -2.00 -1.14 9.68
C GLN A 107 -2.91 -1.49 10.86
N SER A 108 -4.18 -1.08 10.83
CA SER A 108 -5.16 -1.42 11.87
C SER A 108 -5.46 -2.92 11.92
N LEU A 109 -5.62 -3.58 10.77
CA LEU A 109 -5.79 -5.03 10.70
C LEU A 109 -4.57 -5.78 11.27
N TYR A 110 -3.35 -5.32 10.95
CA TYR A 110 -2.14 -5.94 11.48
C TYR A 110 -1.97 -5.71 12.99
N ALA A 111 -2.23 -4.50 13.47
CA ALA A 111 -2.19 -4.20 14.89
C ALA A 111 -3.23 -5.03 15.68
N PHE A 112 -4.45 -5.16 15.17
CA PHE A 112 -5.48 -6.01 15.77
C PHE A 112 -5.07 -7.49 15.82
N ARG A 113 -4.46 -8.00 14.75
CA ARG A 113 -3.93 -9.36 14.73
C ARG A 113 -2.81 -9.56 15.75
N LEU A 114 -1.86 -8.62 15.82
CA LEU A 114 -0.78 -8.67 16.80
C LEU A 114 -1.33 -8.66 18.24
N TRP A 115 -2.33 -7.83 18.51
CA TRP A 115 -3.02 -7.76 19.78
C TRP A 115 -3.66 -9.10 20.17
N LYS A 116 -4.41 -9.72 19.25
CA LYS A 116 -5.07 -11.01 19.48
C LYS A 116 -4.05 -12.13 19.73
N VAL A 117 -2.91 -12.09 19.04
CA VAL A 117 -1.86 -13.08 19.24
C VAL A 117 -1.16 -12.84 20.58
N SER A 118 -0.98 -11.62 21.08
CA SER A 118 -0.24 -11.30 22.31
C SER A 118 -0.89 -11.80 23.63
N SER A 119 -0.54 -13.02 24.04
CA SER A 119 -0.99 -13.63 25.31
C SER A 119 -0.09 -13.32 26.51
N SER A 120 1.21 -13.05 26.31
CA SER A 120 2.17 -12.78 27.38
C SER A 120 2.31 -11.27 27.67
N GLN A 121 2.59 -10.89 28.93
CA GLN A 121 2.79 -9.50 29.37
C GLN A 121 3.78 -8.73 28.48
N LYS A 122 4.96 -9.30 28.20
CA LYS A 122 5.99 -8.67 27.34
C LYS A 122 5.51 -8.44 25.89
N ARG A 123 4.68 -9.36 25.40
CA ARG A 123 4.08 -9.33 24.07
C ARG A 123 2.95 -8.30 23.97
N ARG A 124 2.17 -8.12 25.04
CA ARG A 124 1.18 -7.05 25.13
C ARG A 124 1.83 -5.66 25.11
N THR A 125 2.96 -5.48 25.79
CA THR A 125 3.72 -4.21 25.73
C THR A 125 4.16 -3.88 24.29
N ALA A 126 4.67 -4.86 23.54
CA ALA A 126 5.03 -4.67 22.13
C ALA A 126 3.80 -4.32 21.26
N ALA A 127 2.65 -4.96 21.50
CA ALA A 127 1.41 -4.64 20.79
C ALA A 127 0.91 -3.22 21.10
N TYR A 128 0.99 -2.77 22.35
CA TYR A 128 0.66 -1.39 22.72
C TYR A 128 1.56 -0.37 22.03
N LEU A 129 2.87 -0.65 21.95
CA LEU A 129 3.81 0.22 21.25
C LEU A 129 3.48 0.32 19.75
N VAL A 130 3.18 -0.79 19.09
CA VAL A 130 2.75 -0.80 17.68
C VAL A 130 1.43 -0.04 17.50
N ILE A 131 0.44 -0.24 18.36
CA ILE A 131 -0.83 0.48 18.31
C ILE A 131 -0.61 2.00 18.47
N ALA A 132 0.24 2.41 19.41
CA ALA A 132 0.56 3.82 19.61
C ALA A 132 1.23 4.45 18.37
N LEU A 133 2.14 3.72 17.73
CA LEU A 133 2.78 4.15 16.48
C LEU A 133 1.75 4.31 15.33
N VAL A 134 0.80 3.37 15.20
CA VAL A 134 -0.28 3.45 14.21
C VAL A 134 -1.19 4.66 14.46
N VAL A 135 -1.55 4.94 15.71
CA VAL A 135 -2.36 6.12 16.08
C VAL A 135 -1.62 7.42 15.79
N CYS A 136 -0.32 7.48 16.06
CA CYS A 136 0.52 8.63 15.71
C CYS A 136 0.53 8.86 14.18
N ASN A 137 0.72 7.79 13.40
CA ASN A 137 0.68 7.83 11.95
C ASN A 137 -0.67 8.34 11.42
N TYR A 138 -1.79 7.96 12.07
CA TYR A 138 -3.12 8.48 11.75
C TYR A 138 -3.23 10.00 11.96
N GLY A 139 -2.70 10.52 13.07
CA GLY A 139 -2.68 11.96 13.35
C GLY A 139 -1.89 12.75 12.30
N MET A 140 -0.70 12.28 11.93
CA MET A 140 0.12 12.92 10.90
C MET A 140 -0.52 12.86 9.51
N THR A 141 -1.12 11.71 9.19
CA THR A 141 -1.78 11.48 7.90
C THR A 141 -2.99 12.40 7.71
N THR A 142 -3.84 12.51 8.73
CA THR A 142 -5.03 13.37 8.70
C THR A 142 -4.68 14.85 8.59
N ALA A 143 -3.68 15.32 9.35
CA ALA A 143 -3.19 16.68 9.26
C ALA A 143 -2.67 17.01 7.85
N THR A 144 -1.89 16.09 7.25
CA THR A 144 -1.36 16.29 5.90
C THR A 144 -2.44 16.31 4.84
N CYS A 145 -3.42 15.41 4.95
CA CYS A 145 -4.58 15.41 4.05
C CYS A 145 -5.24 16.79 4.03
N TYR A 146 -5.49 17.37 5.21
CA TYR A 146 -6.08 18.70 5.32
C TYR A 146 -5.27 19.77 4.58
N PHE A 147 -3.94 19.80 4.76
CA PHE A 147 -3.08 20.78 4.08
C PHE A 147 -3.01 20.56 2.56
N ILE A 148 -2.93 19.31 2.08
CA ILE A 148 -2.84 19.02 0.64
C ILE A 148 -4.13 19.41 -0.10
N TYR A 149 -5.30 19.28 0.54
CA TYR A 149 -6.55 19.70 -0.08
C TYR A 149 -6.62 21.22 -0.33
N GLN A 150 -5.94 22.02 0.50
CA GLN A 150 -5.85 23.48 0.36
C GLN A 150 -4.91 23.91 -0.77
N VAL A 151 -4.02 23.03 -1.25
CA VAL A 151 -3.07 23.33 -2.31
C VAL A 151 -3.72 23.18 -3.68
N HIS A 152 -3.59 24.21 -4.52
CA HIS A 152 -4.18 24.26 -5.86
C HIS A 152 -3.14 24.20 -6.99
N ALA A 153 -1.89 24.61 -6.72
CA ALA A 153 -0.79 24.60 -7.69
C ALA A 153 0.38 23.71 -7.24
N ILE A 154 1.05 23.05 -8.19
CA ILE A 154 2.22 22.18 -7.91
C ILE A 154 3.42 22.99 -7.37
N THR A 155 3.54 24.28 -7.67
CA THR A 155 4.60 25.14 -7.14
C THR A 155 4.56 25.24 -5.61
N ASP A 156 3.36 25.22 -5.02
CA ASP A 156 3.18 25.24 -3.57
C ASP A 156 3.45 23.87 -2.94
N VAL A 157 3.40 22.78 -3.71
CA VAL A 157 3.69 21.42 -3.23
C VAL A 157 5.14 21.29 -2.77
N GLN A 158 6.08 22.06 -3.35
CA GLN A 158 7.47 22.09 -2.87
C GLN A 158 7.58 22.50 -1.41
N HIS A 159 6.70 23.40 -0.95
CA HIS A 159 6.65 23.81 0.45
C HIS A 159 6.17 22.68 1.37
N TYR A 160 5.37 21.74 0.86
CA TYR A 160 4.80 20.62 1.60
C TYR A 160 5.53 19.28 1.36
N CYS A 161 6.61 19.26 0.58
CA CYS A 161 7.41 18.06 0.34
C CYS A 161 7.87 17.40 1.64
N TRP A 162 8.32 18.18 2.63
CA TRP A 162 8.77 17.65 3.92
C TRP A 162 7.66 16.86 4.65
N MET A 163 6.41 17.26 4.47
CA MET A 163 5.24 16.64 5.09
C MET A 163 4.85 15.34 4.38
N ILE A 164 5.00 15.30 3.05
CA ILE A 164 4.83 14.06 2.27
C ILE A 164 5.92 13.05 2.66
N TYR A 165 7.19 13.47 2.70
CA TYR A 165 8.30 12.61 3.10
C TYR A 165 8.17 12.10 4.54
N SER A 166 7.66 12.92 5.46
CA SER A 166 7.48 12.50 6.86
C SER A 166 6.41 11.43 7.01
N ILE A 167 5.30 11.49 6.27
CA ILE A 167 4.29 10.40 6.27
C ILE A 167 4.87 9.11 5.72
N TYR A 168 5.54 9.16 4.56
CA TYR A 168 6.11 7.93 3.99
C TYR A 168 7.18 7.35 4.92
N GLY A 169 8.03 8.19 5.51
CA GLY A 169 9.04 7.76 6.48
C GLY A 169 8.44 7.13 7.74
N THR A 170 7.39 7.74 8.30
CA THR A 170 6.71 7.22 9.49
C THR A 170 5.89 5.97 9.19
N GLY A 171 5.28 5.88 8.00
CA GLY A 171 4.64 4.66 7.50
C GLY A 171 5.62 3.49 7.39
N ILE A 172 6.79 3.72 6.80
CA ILE A 172 7.86 2.71 6.73
C ILE A 172 8.28 2.26 8.14
N LEU A 173 8.46 3.19 9.08
CA LEU A 173 8.82 2.88 10.46
C LEU A 173 7.75 2.01 11.14
N VAL A 174 6.47 2.32 10.95
CA VAL A 174 5.35 1.54 11.48
C VAL A 174 5.36 0.13 10.90
N ASP A 175 5.55 -0.01 9.58
CA ASP A 175 5.57 -1.31 8.92
C ASP A 175 6.75 -2.18 9.41
N PHE A 176 7.94 -1.58 9.58
CA PHE A 176 9.08 -2.26 10.20
C PHE A 176 8.78 -2.72 11.63
N ALA A 177 8.14 -1.86 12.44
CA ALA A 177 7.77 -2.22 13.81
C ALA A 177 6.76 -3.37 13.85
N ILE A 178 5.77 -3.37 12.94
CA ILE A 178 4.79 -4.46 12.79
C ILE A 178 5.51 -5.76 12.43
N VAL A 179 6.36 -5.75 11.39
CA VAL A 179 7.09 -6.94 10.94
C VAL A 179 8.01 -7.47 12.04
N ALA A 180 8.75 -6.59 12.71
CA ALA A 180 9.62 -6.98 13.83
C ALA A 180 8.82 -7.62 14.98
N ALA A 181 7.68 -7.03 15.35
CA ALA A 181 6.83 -7.57 16.40
C ALA A 181 6.21 -8.92 16.02
N PHE A 182 5.81 -9.11 14.76
CA PHE A 182 5.34 -10.40 14.25
C PHE A 182 6.43 -11.47 14.26
N CYS A 183 7.62 -11.15 13.73
CA CYS A 183 8.76 -12.06 13.72
C CYS A 183 9.16 -12.49 15.13
N TRP A 184 9.22 -11.55 16.08
CA TRP A 184 9.49 -11.85 17.49
C TRP A 184 8.43 -12.79 18.07
N THR A 185 7.16 -12.47 17.87
CA THR A 185 6.04 -13.24 18.43
C THR A 185 6.03 -14.68 17.92
N ILE A 186 6.29 -14.88 16.63
CA ILE A 186 6.37 -16.20 15.99
C ILE A 186 7.60 -16.97 16.50
N ALA A 187 8.77 -16.33 16.58
CA ALA A 187 9.99 -16.96 17.07
C ALA A 187 9.83 -17.53 18.49
N GLN A 188 9.05 -16.85 19.35
CA GLN A 188 8.73 -17.36 20.68
C GLN A 188 7.69 -18.48 20.68
N HIS A 189 6.71 -18.47 19.78
CA HIS A 189 5.68 -19.52 19.68
C HIS A 189 6.24 -20.85 19.18
N ARG A 190 7.25 -20.84 18.29
CA ARG A 190 7.98 -22.06 17.86
C ARG A 190 8.67 -22.81 19.00
N ASN A 191 8.96 -22.14 20.12
CA ASN A 191 9.54 -22.78 21.30
C ASN A 191 8.47 -23.34 22.27
N GLY A 192 7.18 -23.19 21.94
CA GLY A 192 6.06 -23.33 22.87
C GLY A 192 5.06 -24.45 22.55
N HIS A 193 4.35 -24.43 21.42
CA HIS A 193 3.30 -25.41 21.06
C HIS A 193 2.95 -25.35 19.54
N PRO A 194 2.66 -26.47 18.84
CA PRO A 194 2.65 -26.53 17.36
C PRO A 194 1.30 -26.27 16.64
N ASN A 195 0.21 -25.90 17.33
CA ASN A 195 -1.15 -26.15 16.80
C ASN A 195 -2.10 -24.93 16.62
N SER A 196 -1.61 -23.69 16.50
CA SER A 196 -2.47 -22.50 16.29
C SER A 196 -2.35 -21.84 14.91
N ASP A 197 -1.81 -22.56 13.92
CA ASP A 197 -1.15 -21.95 12.75
C ASP A 197 -1.98 -21.79 11.46
N SER A 198 -3.26 -22.16 11.37
CA SER A 198 -3.91 -22.25 10.05
C SER A 198 -4.42 -20.91 9.47
N ILE A 199 -5.03 -20.05 10.28
CA ILE A 199 -5.72 -18.84 9.79
C ILE A 199 -4.73 -17.68 9.61
N ILE A 200 -3.79 -17.54 10.54
CA ILE A 200 -2.79 -16.47 10.53
C ILE A 200 -1.74 -16.71 9.45
N ASN A 201 -1.29 -17.95 9.29
CA ASN A 201 -0.29 -18.28 8.29
C ASN A 201 -0.87 -18.20 6.86
N ARG A 202 -2.16 -18.50 6.65
CA ARG A 202 -2.82 -18.32 5.33
C ARG A 202 -2.91 -16.86 4.91
N LEU A 203 -3.21 -15.97 5.83
CA LEU A 203 -3.41 -14.55 5.52
C LEU A 203 -2.08 -13.80 5.43
N ILE A 204 -1.08 -14.21 6.22
CA ILE A 204 0.31 -13.78 6.05
C ILE A 204 0.86 -14.33 4.73
N VAL A 205 0.66 -15.59 4.39
CA VAL A 205 1.06 -16.13 3.08
C VAL A 205 0.34 -15.41 1.95
N TYR A 206 -0.90 -14.94 2.10
CA TYR A 206 -1.56 -14.16 1.05
C TYR A 206 -0.93 -12.76 0.87
N VAL A 207 -0.68 -12.04 1.97
CA VAL A 207 -0.08 -10.69 1.88
C VAL A 207 1.42 -10.75 1.56
N VAL A 208 2.12 -11.73 2.11
CA VAL A 208 3.50 -12.06 1.75
C VAL A 208 3.53 -12.58 0.32
N ALA A 209 2.57 -13.37 -0.16
CA ALA A 209 2.51 -13.75 -1.58
C ALA A 209 2.34 -12.51 -2.46
N SER A 210 1.53 -11.51 -2.13
CA SER A 210 1.53 -10.26 -2.90
C SER A 210 2.88 -9.52 -2.92
N GLY A 211 3.72 -9.63 -1.87
CA GLY A 211 5.08 -9.07 -1.84
C GLY A 211 6.21 -10.02 -2.29
N VAL A 212 5.93 -11.32 -2.39
CA VAL A 212 6.89 -12.43 -2.57
C VAL A 212 6.47 -13.31 -3.76
N LEU A 213 5.46 -12.96 -4.55
CA LEU A 213 5.05 -13.72 -5.75
C LEU A 213 6.12 -13.71 -6.85
N THR A 214 7.18 -12.93 -6.68
CA THR A 214 8.47 -13.12 -7.36
C THR A 214 9.14 -14.47 -7.04
N ARG A 215 8.77 -15.16 -5.96
CA ARG A 215 9.38 -16.42 -5.52
C ARG A 215 8.59 -17.70 -5.87
N HIS A 216 7.33 -17.60 -6.30
CA HIS A 216 6.51 -18.78 -6.64
C HIS A 216 6.14 -18.94 -8.11
N VAL A 217 6.37 -17.96 -8.98
CA VAL A 217 6.50 -18.23 -10.43
C VAL A 217 7.69 -19.18 -10.70
N VAL A 218 8.67 -19.26 -9.79
CA VAL A 218 9.90 -20.07 -9.93
C VAL A 218 9.87 -21.40 -9.16
N ARG A 219 8.81 -21.71 -8.37
CA ARG A 219 8.77 -22.96 -7.59
C ARG A 219 7.70 -23.94 -8.09
N CYS A 220 8.08 -24.67 -9.14
CA CYS A 220 7.60 -26.00 -9.54
C CYS A 220 6.20 -26.13 -10.18
N PRO A 221 6.12 -26.22 -11.52
CA PRO A 221 5.47 -27.36 -12.16
C PRO A 221 6.38 -28.59 -12.01
N LEU A 222 6.33 -29.25 -10.86
CA LEU A 222 6.98 -30.55 -10.61
C LEU A 222 6.09 -31.35 -9.66
N HIS A 223 5.01 -31.87 -10.22
CA HIS A 223 4.67 -33.29 -10.14
C HIS A 223 3.63 -33.56 -11.22
N LEU A 224 4.13 -33.68 -12.46
CA LEU A 224 3.54 -34.59 -13.44
C LEU A 224 3.67 -35.99 -12.82
N GLY A 225 2.56 -36.50 -12.30
CA GLY A 225 2.22 -37.92 -12.34
C GLY A 225 1.24 -38.11 -13.48
#